data_AF-A0A964NL36-F1
#
_entry.id   AF-A0A964NL36-F1
#
_cell.length_a   1.000
_cell.length_b   1.000
_cell.length_c   1.000
_cell.angle_alpha   90.00
_cell.angle_beta   90.00
_cell.angle_gamma   90.00
#
_symmetry.space_group_name_H-M   'P 1'
#
loop_
_entity.id
_entity.type
_entity.pdbx_description
1 polymer ?
#
loop_
_entity_poly.entity_id
_entity_poly.type
_entity_poly.pdbx_seq_one_letter_code
_entity_poly.pdbx_strand_id
1 'polypeptide(L)'
;MRGTFSIVCVLLTTAVSCQPTEEGNGSTVADDGLSVKADGPSVMADAALADQRLADHGLEGDQAAPDAVLAGDQALVDAGPVSDQALVDAGPVSDQALVDAGPVSDQALVDVSAAPVPNDLTLTDGPPIREQVRVQGDLSGHLCGDVELTGASVVPAGASLVLCAGTVVTVTGGAVAGLAIAGELVLEGAAEAKVRFEGRAGWRGLRVGGLLRGQHFEIYDASTGIEGAREGRIDLAFGHIERCQTGFRLENGGDFDHVDIIGGSSLVITGGSLNMTDSLVDFQQPRVGPDCVVWNGGGAVLDHVQFTNCHCPIHINRADLDITVSDSVFDGAAVPVMIAHSRAIFRNSHFDGAQSDFLDIGGSIDCDLADNYFGGLAPNIGTGDPSQFQGAMNFLLAPVAGVGPR
;
A
#
# COMPACT_ATOMS: atom_id res chain seq x y z
N MET A 1 57.07 35.97 -15.33
CA MET A 1 56.83 36.61 -14.01
C MET A 1 56.14 35.61 -13.12
N ARG A 2 56.53 35.54 -11.84
CA ARG A 2 56.01 34.62 -10.83
C ARG A 2 54.53 34.89 -10.53
N GLY A 3 53.81 33.84 -10.15
CA GLY A 3 52.48 33.94 -9.55
C GLY A 3 51.98 32.60 -9.06
N THR A 4 52.46 32.17 -7.89
CA THR A 4 51.87 31.09 -7.10
C THR A 4 50.72 31.67 -6.30
N PHE A 5 49.55 31.05 -6.32
CA PHE A 5 48.60 31.10 -5.21
C PHE A 5 47.95 29.72 -5.06
N SER A 6 47.99 29.22 -3.84
CA SER A 6 47.34 27.99 -3.39
C SER A 6 46.38 28.42 -2.27
N ILE A 7 45.11 28.07 -2.39
CA ILE A 7 44.15 28.08 -1.28
C ILE A 7 43.48 26.72 -1.28
N VAL A 8 43.74 25.99 -0.21
CA VAL A 8 42.98 24.80 0.19
C VAL A 8 41.83 25.28 1.07
N CYS A 9 40.60 24.94 0.68
CA CYS A 9 39.50 24.82 1.62
C CYS A 9 38.64 23.62 1.23
N VAL A 10 38.43 22.75 2.22
CA VAL A 10 37.67 21.50 2.18
C VAL A 10 36.31 21.78 2.82
N LEU A 11 35.20 21.39 2.18
CA LEU A 11 34.19 20.49 2.76
C LEU A 11 32.94 20.35 1.84
N LEU A 12 32.62 19.08 1.58
CA LEU A 12 31.35 18.42 1.24
C LEU A 12 30.15 19.24 0.72
N THR A 13 29.74 18.93 -0.52
CA THR A 13 28.45 18.27 -0.85
C THR A 13 28.37 18.07 -2.36
N THR A 14 28.40 16.83 -2.83
CA THR A 14 28.25 16.51 -4.26
C THR A 14 26.77 16.54 -4.64
N ALA A 15 26.35 17.62 -5.31
CA ALA A 15 25.23 17.58 -6.24
C ALA A 15 25.80 17.22 -7.62
N VAL A 16 25.36 16.10 -8.19
CA VAL A 16 25.66 15.73 -9.57
C VAL A 16 24.77 16.58 -10.47
N SER A 17 25.38 17.57 -11.13
CA SER A 17 24.75 18.35 -12.19
C SER A 17 25.24 17.80 -13.52
N CYS A 18 24.34 17.22 -14.30
CA CYS A 18 24.59 16.87 -15.69
C CYS A 18 24.39 18.13 -16.55
N GLN A 19 25.48 18.69 -17.08
CA GLN A 19 25.42 19.62 -18.20
C GLN A 19 25.57 18.86 -19.52
N PRO A 20 24.80 19.20 -20.58
CA PRO A 20 25.03 18.68 -21.92
C PRO A 20 26.25 19.36 -22.55
N THR A 21 27.07 18.55 -23.21
CA THR A 21 28.14 19.00 -24.10
C THR A 21 27.57 19.54 -25.41
N GLU A 22 27.85 20.81 -25.70
CA GLU A 22 27.64 21.41 -27.02
C GLU A 22 28.75 20.97 -28.00
N GLU A 23 28.36 20.38 -29.13
CA GLU A 23 29.13 20.49 -30.37
C GLU A 23 28.32 21.33 -31.35
N GLY A 24 28.94 22.40 -31.84
CA GLY A 24 28.30 23.41 -32.66
C GLY A 24 28.10 23.00 -34.11
N ASN A 25 27.15 23.68 -34.76
CA ASN A 25 27.31 24.05 -36.17
C ASN A 25 26.56 25.35 -36.45
N GLY A 26 27.23 26.27 -37.14
CA GLY A 26 26.74 27.62 -37.40
C GLY A 26 25.73 27.70 -38.54
N SER A 27 24.85 28.69 -38.46
CA SER A 27 24.25 29.33 -39.64
C SER A 27 23.63 30.67 -39.22
N THR A 28 24.10 31.73 -39.85
CA THR A 28 23.65 33.12 -39.72
C THR A 28 22.52 33.41 -40.72
N VAL A 29 21.33 33.85 -40.29
CA VAL A 29 20.45 34.74 -41.08
C VAL A 29 19.61 35.65 -40.18
N ALA A 30 19.81 36.95 -40.39
CA ALA A 30 18.99 38.16 -40.20
C ALA A 30 17.83 38.23 -39.17
N ASP A 31 18.00 39.22 -38.29
CA ASP A 31 16.97 40.07 -37.68
C ASP A 31 15.89 40.54 -38.66
N ASP A 32 14.64 40.50 -38.23
CA ASP A 32 13.69 41.59 -38.44
C ASP A 32 12.74 41.66 -37.24
N GLY A 33 12.80 42.79 -36.55
CA GLY A 33 12.14 42.99 -35.26
C GLY A 33 10.64 43.26 -35.36
N LEU A 34 9.94 42.96 -34.26
CA LEU A 34 8.74 43.69 -33.90
C LEU A 34 8.59 43.71 -32.37
N SER A 35 8.82 44.89 -31.79
CA SER A 35 8.53 45.17 -30.39
C SER A 35 7.05 45.46 -30.19
N VAL A 36 6.44 44.91 -29.15
CA VAL A 36 5.27 45.53 -28.52
C VAL A 36 5.48 45.51 -27.01
N LYS A 37 5.65 46.71 -26.45
CA LYS A 37 5.51 47.08 -25.04
C LYS A 37 4.10 47.63 -24.82
N ALA A 38 3.48 47.29 -23.69
CA ALA A 38 2.64 48.14 -22.83
C ALA A 38 2.25 47.27 -21.61
N ASP A 39 2.74 47.52 -20.40
CA ASP A 39 2.37 48.59 -19.45
C ASP A 39 0.97 48.41 -18.84
N GLY A 40 0.90 48.19 -17.53
CA GLY A 40 -0.30 48.48 -16.73
C GLY A 40 -0.38 47.77 -15.37
N PRO A 41 -0.70 48.45 -14.23
CA PRO A 41 -0.25 48.04 -12.90
C PRO A 41 -1.35 47.42 -12.01
N SER A 42 -0.91 46.64 -11.02
CA SER A 42 -1.72 46.17 -9.89
C SER A 42 -1.62 47.12 -8.69
N VAL A 43 -2.76 47.67 -8.24
CA VAL A 43 -2.90 48.39 -6.96
C VAL A 43 -4.16 47.94 -6.21
N MET A 44 -3.91 47.41 -5.00
CA MET A 44 -4.61 47.52 -3.70
C MET A 44 -6.14 47.71 -3.63
N ALA A 45 -6.78 46.89 -2.78
CA ALA A 45 -7.70 47.38 -1.74
C ALA A 45 -7.88 46.37 -0.58
N ASP A 46 -7.58 46.86 0.63
CA ASP A 46 -7.90 46.32 1.96
C ASP A 46 -9.42 46.19 2.21
N ALA A 47 -9.78 45.27 3.12
CA ALA A 47 -10.85 45.51 4.10
C ALA A 47 -10.63 44.67 5.36
N ALA A 48 -10.09 45.33 6.40
CA ALA A 48 -10.22 44.91 7.79
C ALA A 48 -11.58 45.38 8.34
N LEU A 49 -12.20 44.59 9.20
CA LEU A 49 -13.10 45.10 10.24
C LEU A 49 -13.04 44.20 11.47
N ALA A 50 -12.47 44.78 12.51
CA ALA A 50 -12.51 44.32 13.89
C ALA A 50 -13.89 44.59 14.51
N ASP A 51 -14.27 43.82 15.53
CA ASP A 51 -14.84 44.44 16.73
C ASP A 51 -14.51 43.63 17.99
N GLN A 52 -14.07 44.38 19.00
CA GLN A 52 -13.73 43.96 20.35
C GLN A 52 -14.90 44.29 21.29
N ARG A 53 -15.04 43.54 22.39
CA ARG A 53 -15.25 44.08 23.77
C ARG A 53 -15.46 42.91 24.74
N LEU A 54 -14.54 42.64 25.67
CA LEU A 54 -14.34 43.30 26.98
C LEU A 54 -15.61 43.36 27.85
N ALA A 55 -15.64 42.53 28.91
CA ALA A 55 -15.78 43.01 30.29
C ALA A 55 -15.46 41.89 31.29
N ASP A 56 -14.43 42.18 32.07
CA ASP A 56 -14.10 41.64 33.39
C ASP A 56 -15.13 42.12 34.44
N HIS A 57 -15.22 41.40 35.56
CA HIS A 57 -15.42 41.86 36.95
C HIS A 57 -16.25 40.88 37.79
N GLY A 58 -15.73 40.55 38.98
CA GLY A 58 -16.55 40.68 40.19
C GLY A 58 -16.56 39.48 41.15
N LEU A 59 -15.62 39.54 42.10
CA LEU A 59 -15.50 38.79 43.35
C LEU A 59 -16.71 38.89 44.32
N GLU A 60 -16.68 37.98 45.32
CA GLU A 60 -16.94 38.18 46.77
C GLU A 60 -18.24 37.68 47.44
N GLY A 61 -18.03 36.76 48.42
CA GLY A 61 -18.63 36.73 49.77
C GLY A 61 -20.01 36.08 49.94
N ASP A 62 -20.42 35.50 51.08
CA ASP A 62 -19.80 35.16 52.37
C ASP A 62 -20.84 34.35 53.19
N GLN A 63 -20.36 33.49 54.09
CA GLN A 63 -20.94 33.01 55.37
C GLN A 63 -22.46 32.77 55.60
N ALA A 64 -22.82 31.57 56.09
CA ALA A 64 -23.16 31.31 57.52
C ALA A 64 -24.03 30.05 57.73
N ALA A 65 -23.58 29.15 58.64
CA ALA A 65 -24.38 28.17 59.37
C ALA A 65 -25.13 28.87 60.55
N PRO A 66 -26.11 28.29 61.31
CA PRO A 66 -26.05 26.95 61.91
C PRO A 66 -27.38 26.16 62.11
N ASP A 67 -27.20 24.90 62.51
CA ASP A 67 -27.96 24.03 63.42
C ASP A 67 -29.50 23.89 63.33
N ALA A 68 -29.94 22.68 62.97
CA ALA A 68 -30.90 21.92 63.80
C ALA A 68 -30.81 20.40 63.50
N VAL A 69 -30.46 19.68 64.57
CA VAL A 69 -30.53 18.22 64.74
C VAL A 69 -31.96 17.73 64.56
N LEU A 70 -32.18 16.59 63.87
CA LEU A 70 -32.89 15.41 64.40
C LEU A 70 -32.84 14.23 63.41
N ALA A 71 -32.53 13.08 64.00
CA ALA A 71 -32.25 11.79 63.40
C ALA A 71 -33.43 11.15 62.64
N GLY A 72 -33.10 10.30 61.67
CA GLY A 72 -34.02 9.38 61.02
C GLY A 72 -33.39 8.68 59.83
N ASP A 73 -32.65 7.60 60.10
CA ASP A 73 -32.08 6.67 59.12
C ASP A 73 -33.09 6.25 58.03
N GLN A 74 -32.74 6.47 56.76
CA GLN A 74 -32.84 5.51 55.66
C GLN A 74 -31.93 5.98 54.52
N ALA A 75 -30.72 5.41 54.46
CA ALA A 75 -29.80 5.62 53.35
C ALA A 75 -30.33 4.90 52.10
N LEU A 76 -30.95 5.63 51.19
CA LEU A 76 -30.94 5.31 49.77
C LEU A 76 -29.64 5.88 49.21
N VAL A 77 -28.63 5.05 49.03
CA VAL A 77 -27.51 5.39 48.14
C VAL A 77 -27.84 4.79 46.79
N ASP A 78 -28.22 5.67 45.88
CA ASP A 78 -28.28 5.42 44.45
C ASP A 78 -26.84 5.17 43.96
N ALA A 79 -26.49 3.90 43.78
CA ALA A 79 -25.24 3.55 43.11
C ALA A 79 -25.50 3.64 41.60
N GLY A 80 -25.20 4.82 41.03
CA GLY A 80 -25.07 4.98 39.59
C GLY A 80 -24.01 4.01 39.01
N PRO A 81 -23.95 3.85 37.68
CA PRO A 81 -23.01 2.95 37.04
C PRO A 81 -21.57 3.33 37.42
N VAL A 82 -20.86 2.42 38.06
CA VAL A 82 -19.43 2.52 38.37
C VAL A 82 -18.67 2.12 37.11
N SER A 83 -18.00 3.09 36.49
CA SER A 83 -17.04 2.89 35.42
C SER A 83 -15.69 2.48 36.03
N ASP A 84 -15.50 1.19 36.28
CA ASP A 84 -14.22 0.67 36.75
C ASP A 84 -13.44 0.06 35.57
N GLN A 85 -12.40 0.76 35.10
CA GLN A 85 -11.35 0.19 34.25
C GLN A 85 -10.56 -0.83 35.08
N ALA A 86 -10.92 -2.12 34.98
CA ALA A 86 -10.15 -3.19 35.59
C ALA A 86 -8.99 -3.57 34.64
N LEU A 87 -7.78 -3.08 34.95
CA LEU A 87 -6.54 -3.58 34.35
C LEU A 87 -6.20 -4.93 35.04
N VAL A 88 -6.44 -6.06 34.38
CA VAL A 88 -6.05 -7.37 34.93
C VAL A 88 -4.66 -7.72 34.40
N ASP A 89 -3.65 -7.49 35.24
CA ASP A 89 -2.27 -7.93 35.00
C ASP A 89 -2.18 -9.45 35.30
N ALA A 90 -2.34 -10.27 34.27
CA ALA A 90 -2.27 -11.73 34.41
C ALA A 90 -0.81 -12.20 34.45
N GLY A 91 -0.26 -12.32 35.66
CA GLY A 91 0.95 -13.10 35.90
C GLY A 91 0.80 -14.59 35.52
N PRO A 92 1.88 -15.39 35.53
CA PRO A 92 1.87 -16.74 34.97
C PRO A 92 0.93 -17.66 35.75
N VAL A 93 -0.18 -18.03 35.14
CA VAL A 93 -1.08 -19.08 35.62
C VAL A 93 -0.91 -20.32 34.76
N SER A 94 -0.39 -21.39 35.36
CA SER A 94 -0.41 -22.73 34.78
C SER A 94 -1.75 -23.40 35.08
N ASP A 95 -2.32 -24.00 34.05
CA ASP A 95 -3.42 -24.98 33.98
C ASP A 95 -4.83 -24.49 34.43
N GLN A 96 -5.70 -24.36 33.42
CA GLN A 96 -7.18 -24.26 33.48
C GLN A 96 -7.73 -23.27 34.53
N ALA A 97 -7.72 -21.98 34.23
CA ALA A 97 -8.52 -21.00 34.94
C ALA A 97 -9.92 -20.88 34.30
N LEU A 98 -10.93 -21.48 34.92
CA LEU A 98 -12.33 -21.13 34.69
C LEU A 98 -12.58 -19.79 35.39
N VAL A 99 -12.78 -18.71 34.65
CA VAL A 99 -13.20 -17.42 35.22
C VAL A 99 -14.70 -17.27 34.98
N ASP A 100 -15.49 -17.45 36.04
CA ASP A 100 -16.92 -17.19 36.05
C ASP A 100 -17.14 -15.68 36.21
N ALA A 101 -17.25 -14.96 35.10
CA ALA A 101 -17.56 -13.54 35.08
C ALA A 101 -19.08 -13.36 34.97
N GLY A 102 -19.71 -12.93 36.07
CA GLY A 102 -21.09 -12.42 36.03
C GLY A 102 -21.24 -11.22 35.08
N PRO A 103 -22.47 -10.75 34.81
CA PRO A 103 -22.72 -9.79 33.73
C PRO A 103 -22.04 -8.44 34.00
N VAL A 104 -20.93 -8.19 33.30
CA VAL A 104 -20.29 -6.88 33.18
C VAL A 104 -20.66 -6.29 31.83
N SER A 105 -21.42 -5.20 31.87
CA SER A 105 -21.60 -4.31 30.72
C SER A 105 -20.46 -3.31 30.78
N ASP A 106 -19.31 -3.64 30.18
CA ASP A 106 -18.33 -2.70 29.60
C ASP A 106 -17.17 -3.47 28.95
N GLN A 107 -16.51 -2.86 27.96
CA GLN A 107 -15.43 -3.45 27.15
C GLN A 107 -14.31 -4.02 28.02
N ALA A 108 -14.14 -5.35 28.04
CA ALA A 108 -12.98 -5.99 28.65
C ALA A 108 -11.73 -5.69 27.79
N LEU A 109 -10.69 -5.18 28.43
CA LEU A 109 -9.38 -4.90 27.82
C LEU A 109 -8.39 -5.95 28.33
N VAL A 110 -7.86 -6.78 27.43
CA VAL A 110 -6.76 -7.70 27.74
C VAL A 110 -5.48 -7.15 27.09
N ASP A 111 -4.53 -6.73 27.92
CA ASP A 111 -3.18 -6.33 27.50
C ASP A 111 -2.24 -7.52 27.63
N VAL A 112 -1.78 -8.07 26.51
CA VAL A 112 -0.82 -9.17 26.48
C VAL A 112 0.52 -8.62 25.99
N SER A 113 1.34 -8.12 26.91
CA SER A 113 2.72 -7.74 26.59
C SER A 113 3.71 -8.82 27.07
N ALA A 114 4.46 -9.36 26.11
CA ALA A 114 5.67 -10.20 26.30
C ALA A 114 5.54 -11.66 26.79
N ALA A 115 4.35 -12.27 26.82
CA ALA A 115 4.18 -13.70 27.13
C ALA A 115 3.64 -14.49 25.91
N PRO A 116 3.98 -15.79 25.76
CA PRO A 116 3.34 -16.67 24.78
C PRO A 116 1.83 -16.74 25.06
N VAL A 117 1.01 -16.51 24.04
CA VAL A 117 -0.46 -16.55 24.14
C VAL A 117 -0.91 -17.99 24.47
N PRO A 118 -1.77 -18.22 25.49
CA PRO A 118 -2.40 -19.52 25.71
C PRO A 118 -3.34 -19.90 24.55
N ASN A 119 -3.29 -21.17 24.13
CA ASN A 119 -3.91 -21.72 22.92
C ASN A 119 -5.46 -21.85 22.93
N ASP A 120 -6.18 -21.30 23.91
CA ASP A 120 -7.64 -21.51 24.01
C ASP A 120 -8.29 -20.42 24.87
N LEU A 121 -8.79 -19.37 24.23
CA LEU A 121 -9.76 -18.45 24.84
C LEU A 121 -11.15 -18.80 24.29
N THR A 122 -11.87 -19.66 25.00
CA THR A 122 -13.29 -19.95 24.76
C THR A 122 -14.14 -19.18 25.77
N LEU A 123 -14.84 -18.14 25.31
CA LEU A 123 -15.82 -17.40 26.10
C LEU A 123 -17.23 -17.98 25.87
N THR A 124 -17.96 -18.29 26.95
CA THR A 124 -19.34 -18.77 26.89
C THR A 124 -20.33 -17.73 27.42
N ASP A 125 -21.43 -17.58 26.69
CA ASP A 125 -22.74 -16.99 27.02
C ASP A 125 -22.81 -15.59 27.68
N GLY A 126 -22.57 -14.56 26.86
CA GLY A 126 -23.04 -13.17 27.03
C GLY A 126 -23.34 -12.51 25.68
N PRO A 127 -24.04 -11.36 25.61
CA PRO A 127 -24.14 -10.60 24.36
C PRO A 127 -22.73 -10.30 23.83
N PRO A 128 -22.49 -10.28 22.51
CA PRO A 128 -21.12 -10.28 21.97
C PRO A 128 -20.42 -8.97 22.33
N ILE A 129 -19.67 -8.99 23.42
CA ILE A 129 -18.53 -8.11 23.62
C ILE A 129 -17.52 -8.53 22.55
N ARG A 130 -17.31 -7.68 21.54
CA ARG A 130 -16.17 -7.83 20.64
C ARG A 130 -14.93 -7.49 21.46
N GLU A 131 -14.37 -8.49 22.12
CA GLU A 131 -13.14 -8.34 22.87
C GLU A 131 -12.02 -8.07 21.87
N GLN A 132 -11.43 -6.87 21.96
CA GLN A 132 -10.34 -6.47 21.11
C GLN A 132 -9.03 -6.92 21.77
N VAL A 133 -8.29 -7.79 21.08
CA VAL A 133 -7.01 -8.30 21.58
C VAL A 133 -5.90 -7.33 21.17
N ARG A 134 -5.24 -6.71 22.16
CA ARG A 134 -4.08 -5.84 21.91
C ARG A 134 -2.80 -6.66 21.88
N VAL A 135 -2.04 -6.53 20.80
CA VAL A 135 -0.79 -7.29 20.63
C VAL A 135 0.36 -6.41 20.15
N GLN A 136 1.57 -6.78 20.59
CA GLN A 136 2.86 -6.22 20.18
C GLN A 136 3.97 -7.23 20.45
N GLY A 137 5.13 -7.07 19.80
CA GLY A 137 6.28 -7.97 19.97
C GLY A 137 6.14 -9.26 19.16
N ASP A 138 6.66 -10.36 19.70
CA ASP A 138 6.68 -11.65 19.02
C ASP A 138 5.30 -12.31 19.06
N LEU A 139 4.76 -12.67 17.89
CA LEU A 139 3.45 -13.27 17.70
C LEU A 139 3.59 -14.70 17.16
N SER A 140 2.73 -15.60 17.66
CA SER A 140 2.58 -16.98 17.17
C SER A 140 1.23 -17.54 17.59
N GLY A 141 0.85 -18.70 17.04
CA GLY A 141 -0.41 -19.37 17.37
C GLY A 141 -1.56 -18.85 16.52
N HIS A 142 -2.73 -18.68 17.12
CA HIS A 142 -3.95 -18.23 16.43
C HIS A 142 -4.42 -16.88 16.99
N LEU A 143 -4.81 -15.97 16.10
CA LEU A 143 -5.52 -14.74 16.47
C LEU A 143 -6.84 -14.67 15.68
N CYS A 144 -7.95 -14.65 16.42
CA CYS A 144 -9.30 -14.56 15.88
C CYS A 144 -9.97 -13.26 16.35
N GLY A 145 -10.88 -12.70 15.55
CA GLY A 145 -11.69 -11.55 15.93
C GLY A 145 -11.00 -10.20 15.73
N ASP A 146 -11.29 -9.23 16.59
CA ASP A 146 -10.74 -7.87 16.48
C ASP A 146 -9.36 -7.82 17.16
N VAL A 147 -8.31 -7.54 16.40
CA VAL A 147 -6.91 -7.49 16.85
C VAL A 147 -6.38 -6.07 16.68
N GLU A 148 -5.81 -5.49 17.73
CA GLU A 148 -5.17 -4.18 17.69
C GLU A 148 -3.65 -4.32 17.78
N LEU A 149 -2.94 -3.91 16.72
CA LEU A 149 -1.49 -3.79 16.72
C LEU A 149 -1.09 -2.41 17.25
N THR A 150 -0.65 -2.38 18.50
CA THR A 150 -0.29 -1.15 19.22
C THR A 150 1.17 -0.75 19.02
N GLY A 151 1.99 -1.62 18.44
CA GLY A 151 3.41 -1.40 18.22
C GLY A 151 4.01 -2.29 17.13
N ALA A 152 5.33 -2.36 17.10
CA ALA A 152 6.04 -3.27 16.20
C ALA A 152 5.74 -4.72 16.59
N SER A 153 5.26 -5.51 15.64
CA SER A 153 4.98 -6.92 15.84
C SER A 153 5.73 -7.77 14.83
N VAL A 154 6.17 -8.95 15.26
CA VAL A 154 6.99 -9.86 14.46
C VAL A 154 6.41 -11.26 14.59
N VAL A 155 6.28 -12.00 13.49
CA VAL A 155 6.19 -13.46 13.54
C VAL A 155 7.62 -14.00 13.42
N PRO A 156 8.24 -14.52 14.50
CA PRO A 156 9.65 -14.89 14.48
C PRO A 156 9.97 -16.02 13.51
N ALA A 157 11.22 -16.11 13.05
CA ALA A 157 11.67 -17.23 12.23
C ALA A 157 11.42 -18.57 12.94
N GLY A 158 10.81 -19.53 12.23
CA GLY A 158 10.42 -20.83 12.79
C GLY A 158 9.11 -20.84 13.58
N ALA A 159 8.49 -19.68 13.82
CA ALA A 159 7.14 -19.57 14.36
C ALA A 159 6.10 -19.48 13.24
N SER A 160 4.85 -19.79 13.56
CA SER A 160 3.70 -19.63 12.68
C SER A 160 2.62 -18.85 13.42
N LEU A 161 1.99 -17.91 12.73
CA LEU A 161 0.83 -17.14 13.18
C LEU A 161 -0.29 -17.37 12.18
N VAL A 162 -1.46 -17.75 12.68
CA VAL A 162 -2.68 -17.95 11.89
C VAL A 162 -3.68 -16.86 12.25
N LEU A 163 -4.20 -16.16 11.26
CA LEU A 163 -5.33 -15.25 11.42
C LEU A 163 -6.60 -15.94 10.93
N CYS A 164 -7.54 -16.12 11.85
CA CYS A 164 -8.79 -16.83 11.60
C CYS A 164 -9.69 -16.06 10.62
N ALA A 165 -10.64 -16.75 9.98
CA ALA A 165 -11.66 -16.12 9.16
C ALA A 165 -12.37 -14.98 9.93
N GLY A 166 -12.55 -13.84 9.28
CA GLY A 166 -13.20 -12.66 9.84
C GLY A 166 -12.33 -11.84 10.80
N THR A 167 -11.07 -12.20 11.02
CA THR A 167 -10.15 -11.40 11.84
C THR A 167 -9.97 -10.01 11.23
N VAL A 168 -10.10 -8.97 12.05
CA VAL A 168 -9.83 -7.57 11.67
C VAL A 168 -8.62 -7.09 12.48
N VAL A 169 -7.53 -6.82 11.79
CA VAL A 169 -6.29 -6.29 12.36
C VAL A 169 -6.24 -4.78 12.14
N THR A 170 -6.40 -4.02 13.21
CA THR A 170 -6.26 -2.56 13.21
C THR A 170 -4.88 -2.15 13.72
N VAL A 171 -4.08 -1.40 12.94
CA VAL A 171 -2.82 -0.83 13.44
C VAL A 171 -3.04 0.61 13.93
N THR A 172 -2.75 0.82 15.21
CA THR A 172 -2.94 2.12 15.88
C THR A 172 -1.63 2.76 16.37
N GLY A 173 -0.53 2.00 16.47
CA GLY A 173 0.74 2.47 17.04
C GLY A 173 1.60 3.41 16.17
N GLY A 174 1.05 4.04 15.14
CA GLY A 174 1.75 5.00 14.27
C GLY A 174 2.88 4.39 13.43
N ALA A 175 3.91 5.18 13.10
CA ALA A 175 4.92 4.85 12.08
C ALA A 175 5.86 3.66 12.40
N VAL A 176 5.85 3.17 13.64
CA VAL A 176 6.60 1.98 14.08
C VAL A 176 5.73 0.73 14.13
N ALA A 177 4.40 0.90 14.07
CA ALA A 177 3.49 -0.22 14.14
C ALA A 177 3.28 -0.85 12.77
N GLY A 178 3.28 -2.18 12.77
CA GLY A 178 3.27 -2.99 11.57
C GLY A 178 3.69 -4.42 11.90
N LEU A 179 3.49 -5.30 10.93
CA LEU A 179 3.72 -6.74 11.09
C LEU A 179 4.87 -7.17 10.19
N ALA A 180 5.98 -7.59 10.81
CA ALA A 180 7.07 -8.25 10.12
C ALA A 180 6.91 -9.77 10.23
N ILE A 181 7.10 -10.49 9.14
CA ILE A 181 6.85 -11.92 9.04
C ILE A 181 8.19 -12.57 8.70
N ALA A 182 8.93 -13.00 9.71
CA ALA A 182 10.18 -13.76 9.54
C ALA A 182 9.94 -15.28 9.55
N GLY A 183 8.86 -15.72 10.22
CA GLY A 183 8.32 -17.08 10.19
C GLY A 183 7.23 -17.24 9.14
N GLU A 184 6.10 -17.80 9.53
CA GLU A 184 4.94 -18.00 8.66
C GLU A 184 3.72 -17.21 9.15
N LEU A 185 3.10 -16.44 8.27
CA LEU A 185 1.77 -15.87 8.47
C LEU A 185 0.77 -16.58 7.55
N VAL A 186 -0.26 -17.18 8.14
CA VAL A 186 -1.36 -17.85 7.43
C VAL A 186 -2.63 -17.03 7.58
N LEU A 187 -3.27 -16.67 6.46
CA LEU A 187 -4.57 -16.00 6.43
C LEU A 187 -5.66 -17.02 6.09
N GLU A 188 -6.47 -17.40 7.07
CA GLU A 188 -7.57 -18.36 6.90
C GLU A 188 -8.90 -17.64 6.59
N GLY A 189 -8.86 -16.66 5.69
CA GLY A 189 -10.07 -15.96 5.26
C GLY A 189 -11.06 -16.88 4.54
N ALA A 190 -12.33 -16.48 4.60
CA ALA A 190 -13.41 -17.04 3.79
C ALA A 190 -14.11 -15.91 3.00
N ALA A 191 -14.84 -16.25 1.93
CA ALA A 191 -15.50 -15.27 1.08
C ALA A 191 -16.45 -14.34 1.87
N GLU A 192 -17.15 -14.88 2.86
CA GLU A 192 -18.06 -14.18 3.77
C GLU A 192 -17.38 -13.61 5.03
N ALA A 193 -16.13 -13.99 5.29
CA ALA A 193 -15.40 -13.65 6.51
C ALA A 193 -13.90 -13.49 6.18
N LYS A 194 -13.58 -12.41 5.49
CA LYS A 194 -12.21 -12.11 5.06
C LYS A 194 -11.32 -11.72 6.24
N VAL A 195 -10.02 -11.97 6.13
CA VAL A 195 -9.02 -11.40 7.05
C VAL A 195 -8.70 -9.98 6.59
N ARG A 196 -8.99 -8.98 7.42
CA ARG A 196 -8.78 -7.57 7.09
C ARG A 196 -7.61 -6.97 7.85
N PHE A 197 -6.80 -6.20 7.17
CA PHE A 197 -5.74 -5.38 7.71
C PHE A 197 -6.06 -3.91 7.40
N GLU A 198 -6.15 -3.06 8.43
CA GLU A 198 -6.46 -1.64 8.25
C GLU A 198 -5.68 -0.73 9.21
N GLY A 199 -5.28 0.43 8.70
CA GLY A 199 -4.40 1.34 9.42
C GLY A 199 -4.75 2.80 9.25
N ARG A 200 -4.25 3.60 10.18
CA ARG A 200 -4.15 5.06 10.02
C ARG A 200 -2.75 5.44 9.57
N ALA A 201 -2.57 6.74 9.30
CA ALA A 201 -1.31 7.34 8.87
C ALA A 201 -0.10 6.79 9.66
N GLY A 202 0.79 6.08 8.96
CA GLY A 202 1.98 5.44 9.54
C GLY A 202 1.98 3.92 9.48
N TRP A 203 0.85 3.26 9.20
CA TRP A 203 0.82 1.83 8.84
C TRP A 203 1.77 1.60 7.66
N ARG A 204 2.78 0.75 7.85
CA ARG A 204 3.78 0.51 6.81
C ARG A 204 3.39 -0.53 5.78
N GLY A 205 2.67 -1.55 6.19
CA GLY A 205 2.44 -2.75 5.39
C GLY A 205 2.69 -4.04 6.15
N LEU A 206 2.48 -5.13 5.43
CA LEU A 206 3.02 -6.44 5.78
C LEU A 206 4.46 -6.54 5.22
N ARG A 207 5.44 -6.84 6.07
CA ARG A 207 6.83 -7.04 5.63
C ARG A 207 7.18 -8.52 5.68
N VAL A 208 7.41 -9.12 4.53
CA VAL A 208 7.53 -10.57 4.38
C VAL A 208 8.99 -10.95 4.15
N GLY A 209 9.66 -11.46 5.18
CA GLY A 209 10.97 -12.13 5.09
C GLY A 209 10.90 -13.65 5.22
N GLY A 210 9.77 -14.19 5.65
CA GLY A 210 9.47 -15.62 5.70
C GLY A 210 8.36 -15.99 4.71
N LEU A 211 7.34 -16.71 5.16
CA LEU A 211 6.19 -17.12 4.33
C LEU A 211 4.94 -16.31 4.70
N LEU A 212 4.35 -15.64 3.72
CA LEU A 212 2.97 -15.15 3.79
C LEU A 212 2.12 -16.00 2.86
N ARG A 213 1.10 -16.67 3.39
CA ARG A 213 0.13 -17.39 2.56
C ARG A 213 -1.29 -17.26 3.04
N GLY A 214 -2.24 -17.40 2.13
CA GLY A 214 -3.65 -17.48 2.49
C GLY A 214 -4.57 -16.96 1.42
N GLN A 215 -5.83 -16.80 1.79
CA GLN A 215 -6.88 -16.42 0.85
C GLN A 215 -7.89 -15.48 1.51
N HIS A 216 -8.72 -14.84 0.69
CA HIS A 216 -9.84 -14.01 1.16
C HIS A 216 -9.39 -12.96 2.17
N PHE A 217 -8.54 -12.06 1.71
CA PHE A 217 -7.93 -11.03 2.55
C PHE A 217 -8.20 -9.63 2.02
N GLU A 218 -8.08 -8.64 2.89
CA GLU A 218 -8.17 -7.23 2.52
C GLU A 218 -7.05 -6.44 3.22
N ILE A 219 -6.35 -5.56 2.48
CA ILE A 219 -5.31 -4.67 3.02
C ILE A 219 -5.64 -3.23 2.62
N TYR A 220 -5.74 -2.35 3.61
CA TYR A 220 -6.13 -0.96 3.41
C TYR A 220 -5.13 0.05 3.97
N ASP A 221 -5.02 1.19 3.28
CA ASP A 221 -4.47 2.44 3.80
C ASP A 221 -3.00 2.37 4.28
N ALA A 222 -2.24 1.43 3.73
CA ALA A 222 -0.82 1.24 4.00
C ALA A 222 0.08 2.20 3.21
N SER A 223 1.28 2.51 3.71
CA SER A 223 2.31 3.10 2.82
C SER A 223 2.72 2.11 1.73
N THR A 224 2.87 0.83 2.08
CA THR A 224 3.07 -0.26 1.11
C THR A 224 2.20 -1.42 1.56
N GLY A 225 1.27 -1.91 0.74
CA GLY A 225 0.40 -3.02 1.16
C GLY A 225 1.21 -4.23 1.60
N ILE A 226 2.08 -4.71 0.71
CA ILE A 226 2.98 -5.84 0.94
C ILE A 226 4.40 -5.49 0.49
N GLU A 227 5.38 -5.67 1.38
CA GLU A 227 6.81 -5.53 1.10
C GLU A 227 7.49 -6.90 1.25
N GLY A 228 7.85 -7.52 0.12
CA GLY A 228 8.50 -8.82 0.07
C GLY A 228 10.03 -8.69 0.00
N ALA A 229 10.73 -9.21 1.01
CA ALA A 229 12.18 -9.32 1.00
C ALA A 229 12.64 -10.52 0.16
N ARG A 230 13.89 -10.49 -0.33
CA ARG A 230 14.45 -11.46 -1.30
C ARG A 230 14.27 -12.93 -0.89
N GLU A 231 14.40 -13.23 0.38
CA GLU A 231 14.27 -14.57 0.97
C GLU A 231 12.83 -14.99 1.27
N GLY A 232 11.88 -14.05 1.21
CA GLY A 232 10.49 -14.30 1.52
C GLY A 232 9.76 -15.08 0.42
N ARG A 233 8.58 -15.61 0.76
CA ARG A 233 7.63 -16.21 -0.19
C ARG A 233 6.22 -15.68 0.10
N ILE A 234 5.50 -15.34 -0.97
CA ILE A 234 4.14 -14.80 -0.90
C ILE A 234 3.26 -15.64 -1.82
N ASP A 235 2.15 -16.14 -1.27
CA ASP A 235 1.20 -17.04 -1.96
C ASP A 235 -0.22 -16.67 -1.53
N LEU A 236 -0.86 -15.79 -2.30
CA LEU A 236 -2.09 -15.10 -1.89
C LEU A 236 -3.19 -15.24 -2.94
N ALA A 237 -4.40 -15.54 -2.49
CA ALA A 237 -5.56 -15.67 -3.37
C ALA A 237 -6.80 -14.89 -2.90
N PHE A 238 -7.69 -14.56 -3.83
CA PHE A 238 -9.00 -13.94 -3.55
C PHE A 238 -8.88 -12.70 -2.66
N GLY A 239 -7.96 -11.82 -3.01
CA GLY A 239 -7.51 -10.70 -2.19
C GLY A 239 -7.99 -9.35 -2.67
N HIS A 240 -7.92 -8.36 -1.78
CA HIS A 240 -8.14 -6.96 -2.13
C HIS A 240 -7.09 -6.08 -1.46
N ILE A 241 -6.36 -5.27 -2.24
CA ILE A 241 -5.39 -4.29 -1.73
C ILE A 241 -5.85 -2.92 -2.23
N GLU A 242 -6.18 -2.02 -1.32
CA GLU A 242 -6.78 -0.76 -1.71
C GLU A 242 -6.26 0.43 -0.89
N ARG A 243 -6.19 1.60 -1.55
CA ARG A 243 -5.75 2.88 -0.96
C ARG A 243 -4.37 2.82 -0.29
N CYS A 244 -3.56 1.85 -0.67
CA CYS A 244 -2.16 1.78 -0.27
C CYS A 244 -1.36 2.72 -1.16
N GLN A 245 -0.38 3.47 -0.63
CA GLN A 245 0.42 4.37 -1.48
C GLN A 245 1.17 3.56 -2.55
N THR A 246 1.74 2.42 -2.17
CA THR A 246 2.27 1.39 -3.07
C THR A 246 1.49 0.10 -2.79
N GLY A 247 0.98 -0.60 -3.81
CA GLY A 247 0.27 -1.87 -3.59
C GLY A 247 1.22 -2.93 -3.03
N PHE A 248 2.29 -3.23 -3.78
CA PHE A 248 3.40 -4.02 -3.26
C PHE A 248 4.78 -3.57 -3.78
N ARG A 249 5.83 -3.93 -3.03
CA ARG A 249 7.24 -3.87 -3.44
C ARG A 249 7.87 -5.24 -3.20
N LEU A 250 8.36 -5.89 -4.26
CA LEU A 250 8.80 -7.29 -4.21
C LEU A 250 10.25 -7.46 -4.68
N GLU A 251 11.11 -7.97 -3.79
CA GLU A 251 12.46 -8.45 -4.10
C GLU A 251 12.50 -9.97 -4.41
N ASN A 252 11.46 -10.70 -4.00
CA ASN A 252 11.30 -12.15 -4.13
C ASN A 252 10.28 -12.58 -5.19
N GLY A 253 9.50 -11.64 -5.74
CA GLY A 253 8.31 -11.96 -6.52
C GLY A 253 7.14 -12.39 -5.62
N GLY A 254 6.26 -13.25 -6.14
CA GLY A 254 5.11 -13.78 -5.40
C GLY A 254 4.05 -14.36 -6.32
N ASP A 255 3.19 -15.21 -5.77
CA ASP A 255 2.04 -15.82 -6.44
C ASP A 255 0.76 -15.10 -5.98
N PHE A 256 0.01 -14.53 -6.92
CA PHE A 256 -1.23 -13.79 -6.69
C PHE A 256 -2.34 -14.31 -7.61
N ASP A 257 -3.44 -14.78 -7.05
CA ASP A 257 -4.56 -15.34 -7.81
C ASP A 257 -5.88 -14.68 -7.41
N HIS A 258 -6.64 -14.12 -8.35
CA HIS A 258 -7.85 -13.36 -8.04
C HIS A 258 -7.61 -12.24 -6.99
N VAL A 259 -6.57 -11.43 -7.19
CA VAL A 259 -6.24 -10.31 -6.30
C VAL A 259 -6.51 -8.98 -6.98
N ASP A 260 -7.40 -8.20 -6.38
CA ASP A 260 -7.70 -6.85 -6.85
C ASP A 260 -6.78 -5.84 -6.17
N ILE A 261 -6.20 -4.96 -6.97
CA ILE A 261 -5.32 -3.88 -6.49
C ILE A 261 -5.86 -2.56 -6.99
N ILE A 262 -6.45 -1.79 -6.07
CA ILE A 262 -7.24 -0.60 -6.39
C ILE A 262 -6.66 0.68 -5.77
N GLY A 263 -6.42 1.67 -6.61
CA GLY A 263 -5.82 2.95 -6.25
C GLY A 263 -4.33 2.85 -5.94
N GLY A 264 -3.79 3.88 -5.31
CA GLY A 264 -2.36 3.98 -5.00
C GLY A 264 -1.53 4.61 -6.12
N SER A 265 -0.24 4.29 -6.16
CA SER A 265 0.71 4.88 -7.11
C SER A 265 1.53 3.88 -7.90
N SER A 266 1.91 2.73 -7.35
CA SER A 266 2.80 1.80 -8.03
C SER A 266 2.74 0.41 -7.42
N LEU A 267 3.10 -0.56 -8.26
CA LEU A 267 3.61 -1.88 -7.93
C LEU A 267 5.07 -1.91 -8.37
N VAL A 268 5.96 -2.37 -7.50
CA VAL A 268 7.40 -2.31 -7.77
C VAL A 268 8.02 -3.70 -7.66
N ILE A 269 8.61 -4.16 -8.75
CA ILE A 269 9.33 -5.44 -8.81
C ILE A 269 10.82 -5.15 -9.00
N THR A 270 11.64 -5.62 -8.06
CA THR A 270 13.10 -5.48 -8.09
C THR A 270 13.83 -6.82 -8.18
N GLY A 271 13.12 -7.92 -7.96
CA GLY A 271 13.66 -9.28 -8.04
C GLY A 271 12.57 -10.36 -8.00
N GLY A 272 12.98 -11.61 -8.21
CA GLY A 272 12.07 -12.76 -8.28
C GLY A 272 11.13 -12.73 -9.48
N SER A 273 10.10 -13.59 -9.46
CA SER A 273 9.05 -13.63 -10.49
C SER A 273 7.71 -13.26 -9.88
N LEU A 274 7.04 -12.26 -10.44
CA LEU A 274 5.64 -11.99 -10.13
C LEU A 274 4.77 -12.94 -10.96
N ASN A 275 4.06 -13.85 -10.32
CA ASN A 275 3.06 -14.68 -10.97
C ASN A 275 1.68 -14.16 -10.56
N MET A 276 0.88 -13.73 -11.54
CA MET A 276 -0.42 -13.12 -11.27
C MET A 276 -1.46 -13.68 -12.24
N THR A 277 -2.56 -14.21 -11.70
CA THR A 277 -3.64 -14.84 -12.48
C THR A 277 -5.00 -14.27 -12.11
N ASP A 278 -5.88 -14.10 -13.09
CA ASP A 278 -7.30 -13.71 -12.91
C ASP A 278 -7.49 -12.47 -12.00
N SER A 279 -6.58 -11.50 -12.11
CA SER A 279 -6.46 -10.40 -11.16
C SER A 279 -6.66 -9.03 -11.83
N LEU A 280 -7.00 -8.01 -11.03
CA LEU A 280 -7.21 -6.64 -11.48
C LEU A 280 -6.19 -5.68 -10.88
N VAL A 281 -5.64 -4.81 -11.73
CA VAL A 281 -4.84 -3.64 -11.31
C VAL A 281 -5.52 -2.38 -11.87
N ASP A 282 -6.11 -1.58 -10.98
CA ASP A 282 -6.81 -0.33 -11.32
C ASP A 282 -6.36 0.79 -10.39
N PHE A 283 -5.54 1.72 -10.88
CA PHE A 283 -5.07 2.83 -10.05
C PHE A 283 -5.95 4.06 -10.06
N GLN A 284 -7.07 4.03 -10.79
CA GLN A 284 -8.05 5.12 -10.84
C GLN A 284 -7.43 6.48 -11.25
N GLN A 285 -6.28 6.46 -11.92
CA GLN A 285 -5.53 7.64 -12.36
C GLN A 285 -5.17 7.53 -13.84
N PRO A 286 -6.18 7.58 -14.74
CA PRO A 286 -5.93 7.44 -16.16
C PRO A 286 -5.08 8.62 -16.66
N ARG A 287 -4.04 8.32 -17.45
CA ARG A 287 -3.27 9.27 -18.30
C ARG A 287 -2.43 10.33 -17.59
N VAL A 288 -2.64 10.59 -16.30
CA VAL A 288 -1.86 11.55 -15.50
C VAL A 288 -1.55 10.85 -14.19
N GLY A 289 -0.55 9.98 -14.23
CA GLY A 289 -0.27 9.14 -13.09
C GLY A 289 1.07 8.43 -13.21
N PRO A 290 1.58 7.93 -12.09
CA PRO A 290 2.71 7.01 -12.07
C PRO A 290 2.39 5.73 -12.86
N ASP A 291 3.44 5.03 -13.25
CA ASP A 291 3.32 3.75 -13.93
C ASP A 291 2.80 2.68 -12.96
N CYS A 292 1.89 1.85 -13.43
CA CYS A 292 1.16 0.93 -12.57
C CYS A 292 2.08 -0.15 -12.03
N VAL A 293 2.83 -0.82 -12.90
CA VAL A 293 3.81 -1.83 -12.49
C VAL A 293 5.17 -1.50 -13.07
N VAL A 294 6.16 -1.34 -12.18
CA VAL A 294 7.53 -0.96 -12.51
C VAL A 294 8.47 -2.12 -12.23
N TRP A 295 9.14 -2.63 -13.26
CA TRP A 295 10.21 -3.62 -13.15
C TRP A 295 11.59 -2.97 -13.23
N ASN A 296 12.37 -3.14 -12.18
CA ASN A 296 13.79 -2.77 -12.09
C ASN A 296 14.71 -4.00 -11.94
N GLY A 297 14.15 -5.20 -12.12
CA GLY A 297 14.78 -6.50 -12.01
C GLY A 297 13.70 -7.59 -12.03
N GLY A 298 14.09 -8.85 -11.81
CA GLY A 298 13.14 -9.97 -11.77
C GLY A 298 12.47 -10.27 -13.12
N GLY A 299 11.27 -10.84 -13.09
CA GLY A 299 10.42 -11.13 -14.26
C GLY A 299 8.96 -11.32 -13.85
N ALA A 300 8.15 -11.87 -14.76
CA ALA A 300 6.74 -12.10 -14.47
C ALA A 300 6.09 -13.17 -15.34
N VAL A 301 5.03 -13.78 -14.82
CA VAL A 301 4.02 -14.53 -15.57
C VAL A 301 2.67 -13.92 -15.22
N LEU A 302 2.08 -13.18 -16.16
CA LEU A 302 0.80 -12.52 -16.00
C LEU A 302 -0.20 -13.21 -16.93
N ASP A 303 -1.23 -13.81 -16.37
CA ASP A 303 -2.23 -14.56 -17.13
C ASP A 303 -3.62 -14.08 -16.75
N HIS A 304 -4.46 -13.74 -17.72
CA HIS A 304 -5.81 -13.24 -17.42
C HIS A 304 -5.86 -12.02 -16.47
N VAL A 305 -4.84 -11.16 -16.54
CA VAL A 305 -4.76 -9.94 -15.72
C VAL A 305 -5.38 -8.76 -16.46
N GLN A 306 -6.19 -7.96 -15.77
CA GLN A 306 -6.67 -6.68 -16.31
C GLN A 306 -5.89 -5.52 -15.69
N PHE A 307 -5.41 -4.64 -16.55
CA PHE A 307 -4.89 -3.32 -16.19
C PHE A 307 -5.83 -2.24 -16.71
N THR A 308 -6.27 -1.34 -15.84
CA THR A 308 -7.13 -0.21 -16.23
C THR A 308 -6.79 1.06 -15.46
N ASN A 309 -7.18 2.21 -16.01
CA ASN A 309 -6.95 3.53 -15.43
C ASN A 309 -5.50 3.81 -14.99
N CYS A 310 -4.56 3.34 -15.82
CA CYS A 310 -3.11 3.49 -15.65
C CYS A 310 -2.54 4.45 -16.71
N HIS A 311 -1.44 5.14 -16.41
CA HIS A 311 -0.65 5.80 -17.46
C HIS A 311 0.10 4.76 -18.30
N CYS A 312 0.94 3.96 -17.63
CA CYS A 312 1.61 2.78 -18.18
C CYS A 312 1.36 1.57 -17.27
N PRO A 313 0.46 0.64 -17.66
CA PRO A 313 0.29 -0.66 -17.02
C PRO A 313 1.61 -1.36 -16.71
N ILE A 314 2.49 -1.47 -17.71
CA ILE A 314 3.78 -2.15 -17.61
C ILE A 314 4.90 -1.17 -17.96
N HIS A 315 5.81 -0.94 -17.02
CA HIS A 315 7.03 -0.19 -17.23
C HIS A 315 8.24 -1.03 -16.81
N ILE A 316 8.98 -1.52 -17.80
CA ILE A 316 10.17 -2.36 -17.58
C ILE A 316 11.41 -1.52 -17.85
N ASN A 317 12.05 -1.03 -16.79
CA ASN A 317 13.39 -0.44 -16.91
C ASN A 317 14.43 -1.53 -17.18
N ARG A 318 14.27 -2.69 -16.54
CA ARG A 318 15.12 -3.87 -16.68
C ARG A 318 14.41 -5.11 -16.12
N ALA A 319 14.58 -6.25 -16.78
CA ALA A 319 14.18 -7.55 -16.27
C ALA A 319 15.36 -8.53 -16.34
N ASP A 320 15.57 -9.31 -15.28
CA ASP A 320 16.61 -10.33 -15.19
C ASP A 320 16.09 -11.73 -15.52
N LEU A 321 14.78 -11.90 -15.46
CA LEU A 321 14.04 -13.09 -15.82
C LEU A 321 13.05 -12.73 -16.92
N ASP A 322 12.54 -13.73 -17.61
CA ASP A 322 11.61 -13.51 -18.71
C ASP A 322 10.28 -12.98 -18.19
N ILE A 323 9.63 -12.15 -19.00
CA ILE A 323 8.29 -11.65 -18.75
C ILE A 323 7.35 -12.32 -19.76
N THR A 324 6.34 -13.02 -19.27
CA THR A 324 5.27 -13.58 -20.11
C THR A 324 3.96 -12.96 -19.71
N VAL A 325 3.21 -12.47 -20.70
CA VAL A 325 1.87 -11.94 -20.54
C VAL A 325 0.95 -12.67 -21.51
N SER A 326 -0.07 -13.33 -20.99
CA SER A 326 -1.07 -14.04 -21.76
C SER A 326 -2.49 -13.64 -21.36
N ASP A 327 -3.38 -13.68 -22.34
CA ASP A 327 -4.83 -13.63 -22.12
C ASP A 327 -5.30 -12.42 -21.28
N SER A 328 -4.55 -11.32 -21.33
CA SER A 328 -4.66 -10.17 -20.44
C SER A 328 -5.26 -8.94 -21.16
N VAL A 329 -5.78 -7.99 -20.39
CA VAL A 329 -6.44 -6.78 -20.93
C VAL A 329 -5.73 -5.53 -20.45
N PHE A 330 -5.40 -4.65 -21.39
CA PHE A 330 -4.83 -3.32 -21.17
C PHE A 330 -5.82 -2.28 -21.67
N ASP A 331 -6.61 -1.72 -20.75
CA ASP A 331 -7.72 -0.81 -21.08
C ASP A 331 -7.39 0.64 -20.71
N GLY A 332 -7.40 1.51 -21.73
CA GLY A 332 -7.39 2.97 -21.53
C GLY A 332 -6.02 3.57 -21.17
N ALA A 333 -4.95 2.77 -21.22
CA ALA A 333 -3.59 3.23 -20.98
C ALA A 333 -3.10 4.18 -22.08
N ALA A 334 -2.24 5.15 -21.74
CA ALA A 334 -1.62 5.98 -22.76
C ALA A 334 -0.53 5.20 -23.52
N VAL A 335 0.31 4.49 -22.74
CA VAL A 335 1.37 3.62 -23.22
C VAL A 335 1.30 2.29 -22.45
N PRO A 336 0.54 1.28 -22.92
CA PRO A 336 0.37 0.00 -22.23
C PRO A 336 1.68 -0.60 -21.74
N VAL A 337 2.71 -0.60 -22.60
CA VAL A 337 4.02 -1.17 -22.28
C VAL A 337 5.15 -0.21 -22.63
N MET A 338 5.91 0.20 -21.62
CA MET A 338 7.24 0.79 -21.76
C MET A 338 8.28 -0.28 -21.46
N ILE A 339 9.25 -0.50 -22.34
CA ILE A 339 10.16 -1.64 -22.25
C ILE A 339 11.61 -1.29 -22.57
N ALA A 340 12.51 -1.79 -21.74
CA ALA A 340 13.96 -1.76 -21.89
C ALA A 340 14.59 -3.00 -21.27
N HIS A 341 15.81 -3.34 -21.71
CA HIS A 341 16.69 -4.35 -21.10
C HIS A 341 15.98 -5.63 -20.63
N SER A 342 15.24 -6.28 -21.53
CA SER A 342 14.36 -7.40 -21.16
C SER A 342 14.08 -8.36 -22.31
N ARG A 343 13.63 -9.55 -21.94
CA ARG A 343 13.02 -10.52 -22.86
C ARG A 343 11.56 -10.70 -22.46
N ALA A 344 10.66 -10.52 -23.41
CA ALA A 344 9.23 -10.54 -23.12
C ALA A 344 8.41 -11.24 -24.21
N ILE A 345 7.34 -11.90 -23.80
CA ILE A 345 6.37 -12.52 -24.68
C ILE A 345 4.99 -12.00 -24.28
N PHE A 346 4.30 -11.38 -25.24
CA PHE A 346 2.91 -10.98 -25.11
C PHE A 346 2.08 -11.83 -26.07
N ARG A 347 1.03 -12.48 -25.57
CA ARG A 347 0.16 -13.35 -26.35
C ARG A 347 -1.29 -13.16 -25.99
N ASN A 348 -2.16 -13.32 -26.99
CA ASN A 348 -3.60 -13.38 -26.80
C ASN A 348 -4.16 -12.25 -25.93
N SER A 349 -3.53 -11.08 -25.91
CA SER A 349 -3.90 -9.97 -25.03
C SER A 349 -4.59 -8.85 -25.80
N HIS A 350 -5.40 -8.06 -25.10
CA HIS A 350 -6.11 -6.91 -25.63
C HIS A 350 -5.40 -5.62 -25.25
N PHE A 351 -5.10 -4.79 -26.25
CA PHE A 351 -4.56 -3.46 -26.08
C PHE A 351 -5.58 -2.46 -26.65
N ASP A 352 -6.38 -1.87 -25.75
CA ASP A 352 -7.51 -1.03 -26.12
C ASP A 352 -7.28 0.43 -25.74
N GLY A 353 -7.44 1.33 -26.71
CA GLY A 353 -7.45 2.78 -26.48
C GLY A 353 -6.08 3.44 -26.25
N ALA A 354 -4.98 2.76 -26.60
CA ALA A 354 -3.63 3.25 -26.45
C ALA A 354 -3.22 4.32 -27.48
N GLN A 355 -2.33 5.24 -27.07
CA GLN A 355 -1.67 6.16 -28.00
C GLN A 355 -0.46 5.48 -28.67
N SER A 356 0.32 4.73 -27.90
CA SER A 356 1.43 3.90 -28.36
C SER A 356 1.34 2.58 -27.61
N ASP A 357 1.09 1.46 -28.29
CA ASP A 357 0.91 0.16 -27.64
C ASP A 357 2.18 -0.27 -26.91
N PHE A 358 3.32 -0.09 -27.58
CA PHE A 358 4.66 -0.35 -27.04
C PHE A 358 5.56 0.86 -27.25
N LEU A 359 6.34 1.21 -26.23
CA LEU A 359 7.36 2.25 -26.29
C LEU A 359 8.71 1.67 -25.84
N ASP A 360 9.66 1.68 -26.75
CA ASP A 360 11.06 1.36 -26.49
C ASP A 360 11.72 2.53 -25.75
N ILE A 361 12.21 2.28 -24.55
CA ILE A 361 12.91 3.28 -23.72
C ILE A 361 14.42 3.00 -23.61
N GLY A 362 14.92 2.07 -24.44
CA GLY A 362 16.34 1.82 -24.66
C GLY A 362 16.83 0.43 -24.27
N GLY A 363 18.11 0.18 -24.56
CA GLY A 363 18.77 -1.08 -24.22
C GLY A 363 18.49 -2.22 -25.21
N SER A 364 18.74 -3.44 -24.76
CA SER A 364 18.49 -4.64 -25.56
C SER A 364 17.12 -5.19 -25.23
N ILE A 365 16.25 -5.26 -26.22
CA ILE A 365 14.91 -5.82 -26.10
C ILE A 365 14.82 -7.03 -27.04
N ASP A 366 14.25 -8.12 -26.53
CA ASP A 366 13.81 -9.28 -27.32
C ASP A 366 12.34 -9.53 -26.96
N CYS A 367 11.44 -8.91 -27.72
CA CYS A 367 10.01 -8.90 -27.41
C CYS A 367 9.22 -9.54 -28.54
N ASP A 368 8.35 -10.49 -28.21
CA ASP A 368 7.46 -11.11 -29.18
C ASP A 368 6.00 -10.71 -28.94
N LEU A 369 5.37 -10.15 -29.97
CA LEU A 369 4.05 -9.54 -29.96
C LEU A 369 3.00 -10.25 -30.82
N ALA A 370 3.27 -11.45 -31.31
CA ALA A 370 2.31 -12.19 -32.11
C ALA A 370 0.98 -12.46 -31.37
N ASP A 371 -0.10 -12.60 -32.13
CA ASP A 371 -1.41 -13.08 -31.71
C ASP A 371 -2.09 -12.21 -30.63
N ASN A 372 -1.79 -10.90 -30.61
CA ASN A 372 -2.48 -9.92 -29.77
C ASN A 372 -3.49 -9.09 -30.57
N TYR A 373 -4.48 -8.51 -29.89
CA TYR A 373 -5.47 -7.60 -30.46
C TYR A 373 -5.18 -6.16 -30.07
N PHE A 374 -4.99 -5.26 -31.05
CA PHE A 374 -4.68 -3.83 -30.85
C PHE A 374 -5.81 -2.96 -31.42
N GLY A 375 -7.04 -3.16 -30.95
CA GLY A 375 -8.21 -2.46 -31.50
C GLY A 375 -8.51 -2.78 -32.97
N GLY A 376 -8.02 -3.92 -33.48
CA GLY A 376 -8.21 -4.38 -34.86
C GLY A 376 -7.25 -3.75 -35.87
N LEU A 377 -6.22 -3.04 -35.40
CA LEU A 377 -5.18 -2.42 -36.22
C LEU A 377 -3.80 -3.04 -35.91
N ALA A 378 -2.80 -2.71 -36.71
CA ALA A 378 -1.42 -3.08 -36.42
C ALA A 378 -0.93 -2.32 -35.17
N PRO A 379 -0.07 -2.93 -34.33
CA PRO A 379 0.44 -2.27 -33.13
C PRO A 379 1.24 -1.02 -33.48
N ASN A 380 1.02 0.05 -32.72
CA ASN A 380 1.85 1.25 -32.76
C ASN A 380 3.06 1.06 -31.83
N ILE A 381 4.21 0.76 -32.42
CA ILE A 381 5.47 0.53 -31.71
C ILE A 381 6.37 1.77 -31.87
N GLY A 382 6.53 2.53 -30.80
CA GLY A 382 7.48 3.65 -30.74
C GLY A 382 8.90 3.13 -30.49
N THR A 383 9.65 2.81 -31.54
CA THR A 383 11.04 2.34 -31.44
C THR A 383 11.92 2.86 -32.58
N GLY A 384 13.22 3.00 -32.30
CA GLY A 384 14.25 3.25 -33.31
C GLY A 384 14.81 1.96 -33.94
N ASP A 385 14.56 0.79 -33.35
CA ASP A 385 15.01 -0.51 -33.82
C ASP A 385 13.86 -1.53 -33.83
N PRO A 386 13.02 -1.54 -34.89
CA PRO A 386 11.91 -2.48 -34.99
C PRO A 386 12.31 -3.96 -34.97
N SER A 387 13.59 -4.30 -35.20
CA SER A 387 14.04 -5.69 -35.22
C SER A 387 14.02 -6.36 -33.84
N GLN A 388 13.94 -5.56 -32.77
CA GLN A 388 13.78 -6.02 -31.39
C GLN A 388 12.36 -6.53 -31.08
N PHE A 389 11.39 -6.24 -31.96
CA PHE A 389 9.98 -6.60 -31.80
C PHE A 389 9.54 -7.62 -32.85
N GLN A 390 9.50 -8.88 -32.45
CA GLN A 390 9.09 -10.01 -33.27
C GLN A 390 7.56 -10.15 -33.27
N GLY A 391 7.01 -10.79 -34.30
CA GLY A 391 5.57 -11.12 -34.32
C GLY A 391 4.61 -9.93 -34.49
N ALA A 392 5.08 -8.68 -34.52
CA ALA A 392 4.24 -7.48 -34.60
C ALA A 392 3.31 -7.42 -35.84
N MET A 393 3.66 -8.12 -36.92
CA MET A 393 2.84 -8.21 -38.14
C MET A 393 1.77 -9.33 -38.06
N ASN A 394 1.81 -10.17 -37.03
CA ASN A 394 0.88 -11.27 -36.79
C ASN A 394 -0.11 -10.85 -35.69
N PHE A 395 -0.87 -9.79 -35.90
CA PHE A 395 -1.87 -9.31 -34.94
C PHE A 395 -3.28 -9.77 -35.32
N LEU A 396 -4.19 -9.75 -34.34
CA LEU A 396 -5.57 -10.17 -34.50
C LEU A 396 -6.45 -9.00 -34.97
N LEU A 397 -7.38 -9.30 -35.88
CA LEU A 397 -8.36 -8.33 -36.39
C LEU A 397 -9.67 -8.30 -35.59
N ALA A 398 -9.81 -9.22 -34.63
CA ALA A 398 -10.96 -9.32 -33.74
C ALA A 398 -10.47 -9.58 -32.31
N PRO A 399 -11.25 -9.17 -31.29
CA PRO A 399 -10.96 -9.48 -29.91
C PRO A 399 -10.74 -10.99 -29.69
N VAL A 400 -9.80 -11.32 -28.81
CA VAL A 400 -9.51 -12.67 -28.35
C VAL A 400 -10.71 -13.20 -27.56
N ALA A 401 -11.16 -14.40 -27.90
CA ALA A 401 -12.27 -15.03 -27.20
C ALA A 401 -11.86 -15.47 -25.79
N GLY A 402 -12.67 -15.16 -24.78
CA GLY A 402 -12.39 -15.54 -23.38
C GLY A 402 -11.53 -14.53 -22.62
N VAL A 403 -10.99 -13.52 -23.31
CA VAL A 403 -10.23 -12.41 -22.70
C VAL A 403 -11.16 -11.21 -22.56
N GLY A 404 -11.51 -10.87 -21.32
CA GLY A 404 -12.48 -9.81 -21.02
C GLY A 404 -12.20 -9.14 -19.68
N PRO A 405 -12.95 -8.07 -19.35
CA PRO A 405 -12.83 -7.39 -18.07
C PRO A 405 -13.03 -8.35 -16.90
N ARG A 406 -12.27 -8.12 -15.83
CA ARG A 406 -12.25 -8.88 -14.58
C ARG A 406 -13.06 -8.19 -13.51
#